data_AF-A0A920T2L1-F1
#
_entry.id   AF-A0A920T2L1-F1
#
_cell.length_a   1.000
_cell.length_b   1.000
_cell.length_c   1.000
_cell.angle_alpha   90.00
_cell.angle_beta   90.00
_cell.angle_gamma   90.00
#
_symmetry.space_group_name_H-M   'P 1'
#
loop_
_entity.id
_entity.type
_entity.pdbx_description
1 polymer ?
#
loop_
_entity_poly.entity_id
_entity_poly.type
_entity_poly.pdbx_seq_one_letter_code
_entity_poly.pdbx_strand_id
1 'polypeptide(L)' 'MPFIALKFIIAQPEELDLDNTTSNGSVQGAFGAVTIDGKIWNQIALRPILPFGKLSVAFDMVIYIDPDGIYTR' A
#
# COMPACT_ATOMS: atom_id res chain seq x y z
N MET A 1 -33.86 -22.35 2.15
CA MET A 1 -32.45 -22.78 2.02
C MET A 1 -31.71 -21.73 1.22
N PRO A 2 -30.75 -20.98 1.78
CA PRO A 2 -30.06 -19.93 1.03
C PRO A 2 -28.90 -20.50 0.21
N PHE A 3 -28.86 -20.12 -1.06
CA PHE A 3 -27.87 -20.48 -2.07
C PHE A 3 -26.70 -19.49 -2.02
N ILE A 4 -25.46 -19.98 -2.03
CA ILE A 4 -24.23 -19.17 -2.05
C ILE A 4 -23.79 -18.97 -3.50
N ALA A 5 -23.67 -17.71 -3.93
CA ALA A 5 -23.10 -17.36 -5.24
C ALA A 5 -21.61 -17.04 -5.09
N LEU A 6 -20.76 -17.84 -5.74
CA LEU A 6 -19.32 -17.62 -5.79
C LEU A 6 -18.98 -16.82 -7.06
N LYS A 7 -18.46 -15.58 -6.89
CA LYS A 7 -17.96 -14.76 -8.00
C LYS A 7 -16.44 -14.87 -8.08
N PHE A 8 -15.94 -15.38 -9.20
CA PHE A 8 -14.50 -15.36 -9.50
C PHE A 8 -14.18 -14.11 -10.33
N ILE A 9 -13.28 -13.27 -9.81
CA ILE A 9 -12.61 -12.24 -10.61
C ILE A 9 -11.42 -12.92 -11.27
N ILE A 10 -11.49 -13.10 -12.59
CA ILE A 10 -10.34 -13.56 -13.37
C ILE A 10 -9.53 -12.30 -13.67
N ALA A 11 -8.36 -12.15 -13.06
CA ALA A 11 -7.41 -11.12 -13.45
C ALA A 11 -6.95 -11.44 -14.88
N GLN A 12 -7.22 -10.53 -15.83
CA GLN A 12 -6.61 -10.64 -17.16
C GLN A 12 -5.08 -10.57 -16.97
N PRO A 13 -4.29 -11.50 -17.53
CA PRO A 13 -2.85 -11.38 -17.50
C PRO A 13 -2.47 -10.26 -18.47
N GLU A 14 -2.02 -9.13 -17.94
CA GLU A 14 -1.35 -8.12 -18.75
C GLU A 14 -0.02 -8.72 -19.23
N GLU A 15 0.13 -8.86 -20.54
CA GLU A 15 1.38 -9.28 -21.17
C GLU A 15 2.38 -8.13 -21.04
N LEU A 16 3.35 -8.28 -20.13
CA LEU A 16 4.43 -7.33 -19.90
C LEU A 16 5.56 -7.63 -20.89
N ASP A 17 5.65 -6.85 -21.96
CA ASP A 17 6.85 -6.80 -22.80
C ASP A 17 7.70 -5.58 -22.39
N LEU A 18 8.72 -5.79 -21.55
CA LEU A 18 9.60 -4.74 -21.02
C LEU A 18 11.02 -5.25 -20.81
N ASP A 19 11.90 -5.12 -21.81
CA ASP A 19 13.33 -4.89 -21.55
C ASP A 19 13.64 -3.40 -21.72
N ASN A 20 13.47 -2.67 -20.63
CA ASN A 20 14.14 -1.42 -20.38
C ASN A 20 14.79 -1.58 -19.01
N THR A 21 16.08 -1.24 -18.88
CA THR A 21 16.74 -1.06 -17.57
C THR A 21 16.13 0.16 -16.86
N THR A 22 14.85 0.06 -16.53
CA THR A 22 14.13 0.90 -15.60
C THR A 22 14.29 0.21 -14.26
N SER A 23 14.99 0.83 -13.33
CA SER A 23 14.96 0.40 -11.93
C SER A 23 13.52 0.57 -11.42
N ASN A 24 12.71 -0.47 -11.61
CA ASN A 24 11.31 -0.49 -11.21
C ASN A 24 11.24 -0.51 -9.69
N GLY A 25 11.29 0.68 -9.07
CA GLY A 25 11.05 0.85 -7.64
C GLY A 25 9.65 0.32 -7.32
N SER A 26 9.57 -0.67 -6.43
CA SER A 26 8.29 -1.22 -5.99
C SER A 26 7.87 -0.49 -4.72
N VAL A 27 6.63 -0.02 -4.64
CA VAL A 27 6.08 0.56 -3.41
C VAL A 27 4.94 -0.31 -2.93
N GLN A 28 5.09 -0.84 -1.72
CA GLN A 28 4.01 -1.54 -1.01
C GLN A 28 3.45 -0.61 0.06
N GLY A 29 2.20 -0.81 0.46
CA GLY A 29 1.61 -0.01 1.52
C GLY A 29 0.31 -0.61 2.03
N ALA A 30 -0.14 -0.10 3.18
CA ALA A 30 -1.38 -0.48 3.82
C ALA A 30 -2.06 0.74 4.47
N PHE A 31 -3.38 0.71 4.57
CA PHE A 31 -4.18 1.74 5.23
C PHE A 31 -4.93 1.11 6.39
N GLY A 32 -5.03 1.83 7.50
CA GLY A 32 -5.70 1.36 8.71
C GLY A 32 -6.14 2.51 9.61
N ALA A 33 -6.62 2.17 10.80
CA ALA A 33 -6.95 3.13 11.83
C ALA A 33 -6.47 2.63 13.19
N VAL A 34 -5.95 3.53 14.03
CA VAL A 34 -5.52 3.21 15.39
C VAL A 34 -6.15 4.19 16.37
N THR A 35 -6.53 3.71 17.55
CA THR A 35 -7.02 4.56 18.63
C THR A 35 -5.87 4.91 19.56
N ILE A 36 -5.54 6.20 19.67
CA ILE A 36 -4.50 6.72 20.57
C ILE A 36 -5.17 7.80 21.43
N ASP A 37 -5.08 7.66 22.75
CA ASP A 37 -5.66 8.60 23.73
C ASP A 37 -7.17 8.86 23.52
N GLY A 38 -7.91 7.84 23.09
CA GLY A 38 -9.36 7.93 22.83
C GLY A 38 -9.75 8.62 21.52
N LYS A 39 -8.77 9.06 20.72
CA LYS A 39 -8.98 9.60 19.37
C LYS A 39 -8.63 8.56 18.31
N ILE A 40 -9.38 8.53 17.21
CA ILE A 40 -9.10 7.64 16.06
C ILE A 40 -8.17 8.36 15.10
N TRP A 41 -7.05 7.73 14.78
CA TRP A 41 -6.03 8.22 13.85
C TRP A 41 -6.03 7.37 12.60
N ASN A 42 -5.98 8.01 11.43
CA ASN A 42 -5.82 7.28 10.17
C ASN A 42 -4.35 6.88 10.01
N GLN A 43 -4.09 5.59 9.87
CA GLN A 43 -2.76 5.04 9.69
C GLN A 43 -2.51 4.77 8.20
N ILE A 44 -1.35 5.22 7.72
CA ILE A 44 -0.84 4.91 6.38
C ILE A 44 0.55 4.31 6.55
N ALA A 45 0.69 3.04 6.22
CA ALA A 45 1.98 2.36 6.16
C ALA A 45 2.48 2.31 4.72
N LEU A 46 3.73 2.68 4.50
CA LEU A 46 4.40 2.68 3.22
C LEU A 46 5.73 1.93 3.34
N ARG A 47 5.97 1.04 2.39
CA ARG A 47 7.17 0.25 2.25
C ARG A 47 7.71 0.33 0.82
N PRO A 48 8.37 1.43 0.44
CA PRO A 48 9.14 1.47 -0.79
C PRO A 48 10.32 0.50 -0.71
N ILE A 49 10.55 -0.21 -1.80
CA ILE A 49 11.62 -1.18 -1.99
C ILE A 49 12.48 -0.69 -3.15
N LEU A 50 13.74 -0.37 -2.85
CA LEU A 50 14.73 0.07 -3.82
C LEU A 50 15.69 -1.10 -4.14
N PRO A 51 15.64 -1.63 -5.37
CA PRO A 51 16.59 -2.64 -5.81
C PRO A 51 17.92 -2.00 -6.27
N PHE A 52 19.02 -2.50 -5.72
CA PHE A 52 20.40 -2.14 -6.09
C PHE A 52 21.13 -3.39 -6.58
N GLY A 53 20.93 -3.75 -7.85
CA GLY A 53 21.48 -4.97 -8.43
C GLY A 53 20.94 -6.21 -7.73
N LYS A 54 21.78 -6.95 -7.00
CA LYS A 54 21.40 -8.17 -6.25
C LYS A 54 20.92 -7.87 -4.82
N LEU A 55 21.13 -6.65 -4.33
CA LEU A 55 20.69 -6.22 -3.00
C LEU A 55 19.39 -5.43 -3.13
N SER A 56 18.49 -5.54 -2.16
CA SER A 56 17.28 -4.72 -2.09
C SER A 56 17.12 -4.15 -0.69
N VAL A 57 16.76 -2.88 -0.62
CA VAL A 57 16.52 -2.16 0.65
C VAL A 57 15.06 -1.75 0.70
N ALA A 58 14.37 -2.12 1.78
CA ALA A 58 13.01 -1.68 2.05
C ALA A 58 13.02 -0.65 3.17
N PHE A 59 12.31 0.47 2.98
CA PHE A 59 12.11 1.48 4.03
C PHE A 59 10.71 1.29 4.60
N ASP A 60 10.56 1.10 5.90
CA ASP A 60 9.24 0.97 6.53
C ASP A 60 8.86 2.31 7.17
N MET A 61 7.79 2.93 6.68
CA MET A 61 7.30 4.22 7.16
C MET A 61 5.84 4.07 7.56
N VAL A 62 5.48 4.62 8.72
CA VAL A 62 4.09 4.66 9.19
C VAL A 62 3.74 6.09 9.55
N ILE A 63 2.70 6.61 8.90
CA ILE A 63 2.20 7.98 9.07
C ILE A 63 0.86 7.89 9.77
N TYR A 64 0.68 8.71 10.82
CA TYR A 64 -0.60 8.90 11.49
C TYR A 64 -1.14 10.27 11.15
N ILE A 65 -2.34 10.31 10.59
CA ILE A 65 -3.04 11.55 10.26
C ILE A 65 -4.06 11.81 11.36
N ASP A 66 -3.94 12.98 11.97
CA ASP A 66 -4.89 13.49 12.95
C ASP A 66 -6.32 13.50 12.35
N PRO A 67 -7.33 13.08 13.11
CA PRO A 67 -8.73 13.14 12.67
C PRO A 67 -9.20 14.58 12.41
N ASP A 68 -8.56 15.56 13.04
CA ASP A 68 -8.91 16.98 12.96
C ASP A 68 -8.34 17.68 11.69
N GLY A 69 -7.51 16.98 10.89
CA GLY A 69 -7.01 17.43 9.59
C GLY A 69 -5.85 18.45 9.63
N ILE A 70 -5.22 18.69 8.47
CA ILE A 70 -4.25 19.77 8.28
C ILE A 70 -5.03 21.09 8.36
N TYR A 71 -4.84 21.86 9.43
CA TYR A 71 -5.44 23.18 9.56
C TYR A 71 -4.95 24.11 8.44
N THR A 72 -5.75 24.26 7.38
CA THR A 72 -5.71 25.44 6.49
C THR A 72 -6.40 26.58 7.24
N ARG A 73 -5.65 27.66 7.48
CA ARG A 73 -6.22 29.01 7.57
C ARG A 73 -6.03 29.70 6.24
#